data_AF-A0A1W9WZW2-F1
#
_entry.id   AF-A0A1W9WZW2-F1
#
_cell.length_a   1.000
_cell.length_b   1.000
_cell.length_c   1.000
_cell.angle_alpha   90.00
_cell.angle_beta   90.00
_cell.angle_gamma   90.00
#
_symmetry.space_group_name_H-M   'P 1'
#
loop_
_entity.id
_entity.type
_entity.pdbx_description
1 polymer ?
#
loop_
_entity_poly.entity_id
_entity_poly.type
_entity_poly.pdbx_seq_one_letter_code
_entity_poly.pdbx_strand_id
1 'polypeptide(L)'
;MEFQGYSDPFIRYWLMSRVMLACVRDRYEGQVLAGIIHTDEKHKEAAISVKAFGDKAGTDLEKLSEEIVLTDYTEKQLTDADPRLIVLASLRRPPSRPGGLIVRGREWKEAVHRVYYEQVP
;
A
#
# COMPACT_ATOMS: atom_id res chain seq x y z
N MET A 1 7.72 2.68 -1.33
CA MET A 1 6.37 2.13 -1.10
C MET A 1 5.94 1.42 -2.37
N GLU A 2 5.31 0.26 -2.26
CA GLU A 2 4.71 -0.48 -3.39
C GLU A 2 3.21 -0.69 -3.18
N PHE A 3 2.49 -0.85 -4.29
CA PHE A 3 1.07 -1.19 -4.30
C PHE A 3 0.86 -2.54 -5.00
N GLN A 4 0.18 -3.48 -4.36
CA GLN A 4 0.03 -4.84 -4.82
C GLN A 4 -1.43 -5.25 -5.00
N GLY A 5 -1.83 -5.37 -6.26
CA GLY A 5 -3.16 -5.80 -6.69
C GLY A 5 -3.27 -7.26 -7.13
N TYR A 6 -2.18 -8.02 -7.06
CA TYR A 6 -2.06 -9.39 -7.56
C TYR A 6 -1.10 -10.21 -6.70
N SER A 7 -1.20 -11.53 -6.75
CA SER A 7 -0.29 -12.43 -6.03
C SER A 7 1.09 -12.39 -6.66
N ASP A 8 2.07 -11.92 -5.89
CA ASP A 8 3.48 -11.87 -6.28
C ASP A 8 4.32 -12.35 -5.09
N PRO A 9 4.94 -13.54 -5.20
CA PRO A 9 5.80 -14.07 -4.15
C PRO A 9 6.96 -13.14 -3.80
N PHE A 10 7.53 -12.43 -4.78
CA PHE A 10 8.82 -11.75 -4.63
C PHE A 10 8.70 -10.25 -4.32
N ILE A 11 7.49 -9.73 -4.15
CA ILE A 11 7.23 -8.30 -3.91
C ILE A 11 8.07 -7.72 -2.75
N ARG A 12 8.20 -8.45 -1.63
CA ARG A 12 8.99 -7.99 -0.47
C ARG A 12 10.49 -7.87 -0.83
N TYR A 13 11.02 -8.82 -1.60
CA TYR A 13 12.40 -8.76 -2.10
C TYR A 13 12.61 -7.57 -3.05
N TRP A 14 11.65 -7.32 -3.94
CA TRP A 14 11.71 -6.20 -4.89
C TRP A 14 11.67 -4.85 -4.17
N LEU A 15 10.76 -4.69 -3.21
CA LEU A 15 10.70 -3.47 -2.38
C LEU A 15 12.02 -3.26 -1.64
N MET A 16 12.52 -4.27 -0.93
CA MET A 16 13.79 -4.17 -0.19
C MET A 16 14.96 -3.82 -1.11
N SER A 17 15.07 -4.48 -2.26
CA SER A 17 16.14 -4.22 -3.23
C SER A 17 16.08 -2.79 -3.76
N ARG A 18 14.89 -2.27 -4.09
CA ARG A 18 14.70 -0.90 -4.57
C ARG A 18 15.01 0.12 -3.48
N VAL A 19 14.59 -0.13 -2.25
CA VAL A 19 14.87 0.72 -1.09
C VAL A 19 16.37 0.79 -0.84
N MET A 20 17.05 -0.35 -0.74
CA MET A 20 18.50 -0.40 -0.50
C MET A 20 19.28 0.28 -1.63
N LEU A 21 18.91 0.02 -2.89
CA LEU A 21 19.54 0.67 -4.04
C LEU A 21 19.38 2.19 -4.01
N ALA A 22 18.20 2.69 -3.64
CA ALA A 22 17.95 4.12 -3.48
C ALA A 22 18.82 4.72 -2.36
N CYS A 23 18.94 4.03 -1.21
CA CYS A 23 19.80 4.49 -0.12
C CYS A 23 21.26 4.60 -0.53
N VAL A 24 21.78 3.58 -1.22
CA VAL A 24 23.16 3.59 -1.73
C VAL A 24 23.37 4.73 -2.74
N ARG A 25 22.44 4.88 -3.69
CA ARG A 25 22.52 5.92 -4.73
C ARG A 25 22.52 7.32 -4.12
N ASP A 26 21.65 7.54 -3.15
CA ASP A 26 21.42 8.86 -2.55
C ASP A 26 22.34 9.11 -1.34
N ARG A 27 23.26 8.16 -1.04
CA ARG A 27 24.15 8.16 0.13
C ARG A 27 23.39 8.41 1.44
N TYR A 28 22.19 7.85 1.53
CA TYR A 28 21.32 8.00 2.68
C TYR A 28 21.69 6.98 3.75
N GLU A 29 22.06 7.47 4.93
CA GLU A 29 22.52 6.67 6.08
C GLU A 29 21.50 6.62 7.22
N GLY A 30 20.33 7.25 7.04
CA GLY A 30 19.28 7.31 8.06
C GLY A 30 18.41 6.05 8.12
N GLN A 31 17.44 6.08 9.04
CA GLN A 31 16.41 5.04 9.10
C GLN A 31 15.46 5.14 7.90
N VAL A 32 15.03 3.98 7.40
CA VAL A 32 14.07 3.87 6.30
C VAL A 32 12.91 2.99 6.72
N LEU A 33 11.71 3.45 6.40
CA LEU A 33 10.49 2.66 6.47
C LEU A 33 10.06 2.28 5.05
N ALA A 34 10.04 0.99 4.76
CA ALA A 34 9.46 0.48 3.54
C ALA A 34 7.99 0.14 3.79
N GLY A 35 7.16 0.17 2.73
CA GLY A 35 5.74 -0.11 2.88
C GLY A 35 5.16 -0.82 1.66
N ILE A 36 4.31 -1.83 1.88
CA ILE A 36 3.48 -2.47 0.85
C ILE A 36 2.02 -2.26 1.19
N ILE A 37 1.24 -1.82 0.21
CA ILE A 37 -0.22 -1.75 0.30
C ILE A 37 -0.81 -2.86 -0.56
N HIS A 38 -1.43 -3.85 0.07
CA HIS A 38 -2.12 -4.95 -0.57
C HIS A 38 -3.60 -4.63 -0.74
N THR A 39 -4.18 -4.96 -1.90
CA THR A 39 -5.63 -4.80 -2.09
C THR A 39 -6.47 -5.82 -1.33
N ASP A 40 -5.90 -6.99 -1.02
CA ASP A 40 -6.59 -8.13 -0.40
C ASP A 40 -5.57 -9.01 0.34
N GLU A 41 -6.00 -9.68 1.41
CA GLU A 41 -5.15 -10.53 2.26
C GLU A 41 -4.44 -11.63 1.45
N LYS A 42 -5.12 -12.21 0.45
CA LYS A 42 -4.54 -13.26 -0.39
C LYS A 42 -3.28 -12.82 -1.14
N HIS A 43 -3.12 -11.52 -1.40
CA HIS A 43 -1.93 -10.98 -2.06
C HIS A 43 -0.75 -10.89 -1.08
N LYS A 44 -1.04 -10.52 0.17
CA LYS A 44 -0.08 -10.49 1.27
C LYS A 44 0.41 -11.90 1.65
N GLU A 45 -0.50 -12.86 1.76
CA GLU A 45 -0.17 -14.25 2.06
C GLU A 45 0.68 -14.92 0.97
N ALA A 46 0.49 -14.51 -0.28
CA ALA A 46 1.28 -15.03 -1.40
C ALA A 46 2.75 -14.58 -1.36
N ALA A 47 3.07 -13.48 -0.68
CA ALA A 47 4.43 -12.96 -0.59
C ALA A 47 5.30 -13.84 0.31
N ILE A 48 6.47 -14.25 -0.17
CA ILE A 48 7.42 -15.04 0.61
C ILE A 48 8.20 -14.15 1.57
N SER A 49 8.51 -14.69 2.74
CA SER A 49 9.31 -14.03 3.77
C SER A 49 10.70 -13.61 3.25
N VAL A 50 11.16 -12.41 3.61
CA VAL A 50 12.50 -11.93 3.28
C VAL A 50 13.44 -12.25 4.43
N LYS A 51 14.15 -13.36 4.31
CA LYS A 51 15.25 -13.68 5.21
C LYS A 51 16.53 -13.02 4.69
N ALA A 52 17.24 -12.30 5.55
CA ALA A 52 18.59 -11.84 5.22
C ALA A 52 19.48 -13.06 4.93
N PHE A 53 20.41 -12.93 3.99
CA PHE A 53 21.32 -14.00 3.59
C PHE A 53 22.14 -14.51 4.79
N GLY A 54 21.78 -15.68 5.31
CA GLY A 54 22.52 -16.42 6.33
C GLY A 54 22.04 -16.18 7.76
N ASP A 55 22.10 -17.24 8.57
CA ASP A 55 21.68 -17.31 9.99
C ASP A 55 22.44 -16.34 10.95
N LYS A 56 23.30 -15.45 10.42
CA LYS A 56 24.17 -14.55 11.19
C LYS A 56 23.84 -13.06 11.05
N ALA A 57 22.91 -12.65 10.19
CA ALA A 57 22.46 -11.26 10.15
C ALA A 57 21.10 -11.16 10.86
N GLY A 58 21.13 -10.85 12.16
CA GLY A 58 19.95 -10.61 13.02
C GLY A 58 19.10 -9.39 12.65
N THR A 59 19.04 -9.05 11.36
CA THR A 59 18.14 -8.06 10.79
C THR A 59 17.11 -8.82 9.97
N ASP A 60 15.98 -9.15 10.60
CA ASP A 60 14.77 -9.48 9.85
C ASP A 60 14.45 -8.27 8.98
N LEU A 61 14.73 -8.35 7.67
CA LEU A 61 14.39 -7.29 6.72
C LEU A 61 12.88 -7.01 6.74
N GLU A 62 12.08 -7.97 7.18
CA GLU A 62 10.65 -7.82 7.45
C GLU A 62 10.34 -6.75 8.50
N LYS A 63 11.20 -6.56 9.51
CA LYS A 63 11.01 -5.50 10.53
C LYS A 63 11.22 -4.09 9.96
N LEU A 64 11.76 -3.97 8.76
CA LEU A 64 11.96 -2.70 8.05
C LEU A 64 10.80 -2.38 7.10
N SER A 65 9.80 -3.25 7.02
CA SER A 65 8.63 -3.07 6.16
C SER A 65 7.33 -3.12 6.96
N GLU A 66 6.46 -2.16 6.68
CA GLU A 66 5.07 -2.18 7.11
C GLU A 66 4.18 -2.67 5.97
N GLU A 67 3.22 -3.54 6.27
CA GLU A 67 2.31 -4.09 5.27
C GLU A 67 0.85 -3.83 5.67
N ILE A 68 0.13 -3.14 4.79
CA ILE A 68 -1.27 -2.78 4.98
C ILE A 68 -2.13 -3.56 4.01
N VAL A 69 -3.28 -4.05 4.46
CA VAL A 69 -4.28 -4.72 3.62
C VAL A 69 -5.53 -3.85 3.55
N LEU A 70 -5.87 -3.35 2.37
CA LEU A 70 -6.94 -2.36 2.19
C LEU A 70 -8.33 -2.85 2.60
N THR A 71 -8.57 -4.17 2.57
CA THR A 71 -9.84 -4.75 3.02
C THR A 71 -10.08 -4.61 4.52
N ASP A 72 -9.03 -4.43 5.32
CA ASP A 72 -9.12 -4.31 6.78
C ASP A 72 -9.57 -2.92 7.22
N TYR A 73 -9.51 -1.94 6.32
CA TYR A 73 -9.87 -0.56 6.57
C TYR A 73 -11.22 -0.27 5.96
N THR A 74 -12.02 0.54 6.64
CA THR A 74 -13.22 1.17 6.07
C THR A 74 -12.85 2.44 5.30
N GLU A 75 -13.70 2.88 4.39
CA GLU A 75 -13.52 4.15 3.67
C GLU A 75 -13.38 5.32 4.64
N LYS A 76 -14.18 5.32 5.70
CA LYS A 76 -14.11 6.34 6.75
C LYS A 76 -12.77 6.33 7.48
N GLN A 77 -12.25 5.16 7.85
CA GLN A 77 -10.92 5.07 8.49
C GLN A 77 -9.82 5.61 7.58
N LEU A 78 -9.90 5.38 6.26
CA LEU A 78 -8.95 5.94 5.31
C LEU A 78 -9.07 7.46 5.22
N THR A 79 -10.29 8.00 5.06
CA THR A 79 -10.49 9.45 4.92
C THR A 79 -10.26 10.23 6.22
N ASP A 80 -10.52 9.61 7.38
CA ASP A 80 -10.21 10.19 8.69
C ASP A 80 -8.69 10.27 8.92
N ALA A 81 -7.92 9.31 8.39
CA ALA A 81 -6.46 9.34 8.43
C ALA A 81 -5.88 10.40 7.48
N ASP A 82 -6.36 10.44 6.23
CA ASP A 82 -6.06 11.50 5.28
C ASP A 82 -7.15 11.53 4.18
N PRO A 83 -7.82 12.67 3.94
CA PRO A 83 -8.86 12.78 2.91
C PRO A 83 -8.41 12.34 1.51
N ARG A 84 -7.11 12.43 1.19
CA ARG A 84 -6.52 11.99 -0.09
C ARG A 84 -6.62 10.49 -0.30
N LEU A 85 -6.70 9.71 0.77
CA LEU A 85 -6.81 8.24 0.69
C LEU A 85 -8.16 7.75 0.15
N ILE A 86 -9.11 8.65 -0.12
CA ILE A 86 -10.34 8.32 -0.86
C ILE A 86 -10.07 7.65 -2.22
N VAL A 87 -8.92 7.93 -2.85
CA VAL A 87 -8.50 7.27 -4.10
C VAL A 87 -8.34 5.75 -3.95
N LEU A 88 -8.06 5.27 -2.74
CA LEU A 88 -7.90 3.85 -2.43
C LEU A 88 -9.25 3.16 -2.17
N ALA A 89 -10.33 3.92 -1.96
CA ALA A 89 -11.64 3.36 -1.65
C ALA A 89 -12.18 2.44 -2.76
N SER A 90 -11.89 2.77 -4.03
CA SER A 90 -12.30 1.96 -5.19
C SER A 90 -11.53 0.66 -5.34
N LEU A 91 -10.38 0.54 -4.68
CA LEU A 91 -9.53 -0.65 -4.72
C LEU A 91 -9.85 -1.65 -3.61
N ARG A 92 -10.77 -1.27 -2.71
CA ARG A 92 -11.34 -2.16 -1.71
C ARG A 92 -12.35 -3.10 -2.36
N ARG A 93 -12.63 -4.22 -1.69
CA ARG A 93 -13.57 -5.24 -2.16
C ARG A 93 -14.92 -4.59 -2.58
N PRO A 94 -15.41 -4.85 -3.81
CA PRO A 94 -16.60 -4.18 -4.32
C PRO A 94 -17.85 -4.56 -3.51
N PRO A 95 -18.81 -3.64 -3.33
CA PRO A 95 -20.07 -3.96 -2.68
C PRO A 95 -20.83 -5.04 -3.47
N SER A 96 -21.57 -5.87 -2.74
CA SER A 96 -22.22 -7.10 -3.22
C SER A 96 -23.34 -6.90 -4.26
N ARG A 97 -23.66 -5.66 -4.67
CA ARG A 97 -24.71 -5.37 -5.65
C ARG A 97 -24.24 -4.41 -6.77
N PRO A 98 -24.43 -4.77 -8.05
CA PRO A 98 -23.96 -3.98 -9.21
C PRO A 98 -24.46 -2.53 -9.27
N GLY A 99 -25.71 -2.28 -8.86
CA GLY A 99 -26.31 -0.93 -8.93
C GLY A 99 -25.69 0.09 -7.96
N GLY A 100 -25.14 -0.38 -6.84
CA GLY A 100 -24.50 0.50 -5.84
C GLY A 100 -23.12 0.98 -6.29
N LEU A 101 -22.43 0.25 -7.17
CA LEU A 101 -21.08 0.57 -7.64
C LEU A 101 -21.04 1.83 -8.51
N ILE A 102 -22.05 2.05 -9.35
CA ILE A 102 -22.07 3.24 -10.21
C ILE A 102 -22.26 4.51 -9.38
N VAL A 103 -23.17 4.48 -8.41
CA VAL A 103 -23.42 5.61 -7.49
C VAL A 103 -22.17 5.89 -6.66
N ARG A 104 -21.60 4.87 -6.01
CA ARG A 104 -20.33 4.96 -5.27
C ARG A 104 -19.19 5.49 -6.13
N GLY A 105 -19.08 5.04 -7.38
CA GLY A 105 -18.05 5.50 -8.30
C GLY A 105 -18.16 7.00 -8.60
N ARG A 106 -19.38 7.54 -8.71
CA ARG A 106 -19.60 8.99 -8.85
C ARG A 106 -19.22 9.74 -7.58
N GLU A 107 -19.63 9.24 -6.41
CA GLU A 107 -19.29 9.83 -5.12
C GLU A 107 -17.77 9.89 -4.91
N TRP A 108 -17.05 8.80 -5.21
CA TRP A 108 -15.59 8.77 -5.13
C TRP A 108 -14.94 9.73 -6.12
N LYS A 109 -15.45 9.82 -7.36
CA LYS A 109 -14.94 10.79 -8.34
C LYS A 109 -15.08 12.22 -7.83
N GLU A 110 -16.24 12.59 -7.30
CA GLU A 110 -16.48 13.93 -6.75
C GLU A 110 -15.61 14.20 -5.52
N ALA A 111 -15.43 13.20 -4.65
CA ALA A 111 -14.56 13.33 -3.49
C ALA A 111 -13.08 13.50 -3.88
N VAL A 112 -12.59 12.71 -4.84
CA VAL A 112 -11.24 12.88 -5.41
C VAL A 112 -11.09 14.27 -6.03
N HIS A 113 -12.10 14.75 -6.77
CA HIS A 113 -12.06 16.08 -7.39
C HIS A 113 -11.87 17.18 -6.33
N ARG A 114 -12.71 17.15 -5.29
CA ARG A 114 -12.65 18.09 -4.17
C ARG A 114 -11.30 18.09 -3.46
N VAL A 115 -10.76 16.91 -3.18
CA VAL A 115 -9.53 16.79 -2.38
C VAL A 115 -8.30 17.20 -3.17
N TYR A 116 -8.21 16.86 -4.46
CA TYR A 116 -6.98 17.06 -5.25
C TYR A 116 -6.98 18.31 -6.13
N TYR A 117 -8.15 18.83 -6.51
CA TYR A 117 -8.25 19.90 -7.51
C TYR A 117 -8.90 21.18 -6.98
N GLU A 118 -9.75 21.11 -5.96
CA GLU A 118 -10.41 22.28 -5.38
C GLU A 118 -9.64 22.90 -4.19
N GLN A 119 -8.50 22.32 -3.79
CA GLN A 119 -7.63 22.85 -2.73
C GLN A 119 -6.52 23.80 -3.23
N VAL A 120 -6.63 24.35 -4.44
CA VAL A 120 -5.68 25.36 -4.95
C VAL A 120 -6.20 26.76 -4.60
N PRO A 121 -5.58 27.51 -3.67
CA PRO A 121 -5.69 28.97 -3.68
C PRO A 121 -4.96 29.58 -4.88
#